data_AF-A0A8J7PAD2-F1
#
_entry.id   AF-A0A8J7PAD2-F1
#
_cell.length_a   1.000
_cell.length_b   1.000
_cell.length_c   1.000
_cell.angle_alpha   90.00
_cell.angle_beta   90.00
_cell.angle_gamma   90.00
#
_symmetry.space_group_name_H-M   'P 1'
#
loop_
_entity.id
_entity.type
_entity.pdbx_description
1 polymer ?
#
loop_
_entity_poly.entity_id
_entity_poly.type
_entity_poly.pdbx_seq_one_letter_code
_entity_poly.pdbx_strand_id
1 'polypeptide(L)'
;MLAQKKSHKCKAPQRNHGAATGLVIVSTFLLIICIVGLFQLSMIMGGSRQVRNAVDAGVLNISKRIIEVKVPANPQYKDVADSTGNVGISNINRIWGKAYLVNANAESMKADGQAGSNTETAAEAAFGHAKNLNDMLFNKVSDENVLNMYFQQLAHQRQASMVKANKVEKSQADTISIAMIDRGLESNLSYTNGQLPDRITAQGTTFGNKSYLKGYVPMQANNHQFSFTSFRQGEMPHLIDDTYFENNSAAKPIGGAYTPLPNAFKRHGEVDSMSGKLTAVACAAANPQRTYTLAIPYSFVTIQVGNTAKWHVDQKKIKETTYGFKPEEQKGIKDYPLPSGGMLYGNASLGNEYSAATTLLEVIEALPGDHNQAFKKLLQRIKEIDPDFNQEKLYKLLQSAAFNKEEAPASSGTAQPRKYFIYPVYSSADNTDPTIKIGSDKQNLPSWLNPDNPPEGLDKTVIQETKQKDKPNYCWGYVVGGKSSSVKHYTEVYGDVLWQPGTGFGQHLGELRFARVTDIYFVDEPDSGP
;
A
#
# COMPACT_ATOMS: atom_id res chain seq x y z
N MET A 1 77.13 101.44 -52.17
CA MET A 1 76.80 100.09 -52.68
C MET A 1 77.29 99.08 -51.64
N LEU A 2 76.41 98.15 -51.22
CA LEU A 2 76.64 96.93 -50.39
C LEU A 2 77.00 97.17 -48.90
N ALA A 3 76.50 96.45 -47.89
CA ALA A 3 75.36 95.54 -47.71
C ALA A 3 75.19 95.30 -46.18
N GLN A 4 74.00 94.87 -45.76
CA GLN A 4 73.53 94.62 -44.38
C GLN A 4 74.36 93.63 -43.53
N LYS A 5 74.22 93.73 -42.20
CA LYS A 5 73.94 92.55 -41.36
C LYS A 5 73.17 92.91 -40.07
N LYS A 6 71.87 92.61 -40.04
CA LYS A 6 71.03 92.61 -38.82
C LYS A 6 71.25 91.29 -38.06
N SER A 7 71.53 91.38 -36.77
CA SER A 7 71.64 90.24 -35.85
C SER A 7 70.30 89.98 -35.17
N HIS A 8 69.71 88.80 -35.43
CA HIS A 8 68.56 88.29 -34.71
C HIS A 8 69.02 87.53 -33.47
N LYS A 9 68.63 87.99 -32.27
CA LYS A 9 68.72 87.19 -31.04
C LYS A 9 67.58 86.16 -31.02
N CYS A 10 67.92 84.88 -31.10
CA CYS A 10 67.00 83.76 -30.93
C CYS A 10 66.80 83.49 -29.43
N LYS A 11 65.55 83.54 -28.95
CA LYS A 11 65.17 83.06 -27.59
C LYS A 11 65.08 81.53 -27.64
N ALA A 12 65.86 80.85 -26.79
CA ALA A 12 65.71 79.41 -26.59
C ALA A 12 64.39 79.11 -25.86
N PRO A 13 63.61 78.08 -26.26
CA PRO A 13 62.40 77.69 -25.56
C PRO A 13 62.76 76.94 -24.27
N GLN A 14 62.31 77.45 -23.12
CA GLN A 14 62.27 76.67 -21.88
C GLN A 14 61.35 75.46 -22.10
N ARG A 15 61.92 74.25 -22.07
CA ARG A 15 61.15 73.00 -22.05
C ARG A 15 60.47 72.87 -20.69
N ASN A 16 59.14 72.89 -20.69
CA ASN A 16 58.30 72.56 -19.54
C ASN A 16 58.42 71.06 -19.19
N HIS A 17 59.47 70.68 -18.46
CA HIS A 17 59.69 69.30 -17.99
C HIS A 17 58.88 68.91 -16.74
N GLY A 18 58.05 69.80 -16.17
CA GLY A 18 57.20 69.49 -15.01
C GLY A 18 55.79 68.98 -15.33
N ALA A 19 55.24 69.34 -16.49
CA ALA A 19 53.87 68.97 -16.87
C ALA A 19 53.75 67.50 -17.32
N ALA A 20 54.78 66.96 -17.97
CA ALA A 20 54.80 65.56 -18.43
C ALA A 20 54.97 64.56 -17.26
N THR A 21 55.79 64.89 -16.26
CA THR A 21 55.96 64.07 -15.04
C THR A 21 54.73 64.09 -14.16
N GLY A 22 54.05 65.24 -14.03
CA GLY A 22 52.77 65.33 -13.31
C GLY A 22 51.68 64.48 -13.94
N LEU A 23 51.57 64.48 -15.27
CA LEU A 23 50.61 63.64 -16.00
C LEU A 23 50.88 62.15 -15.79
N VAL A 24 52.15 61.71 -15.90
CA VAL A 24 52.53 60.30 -15.70
C VAL A 24 52.23 59.83 -14.28
N ILE A 25 52.48 60.66 -13.26
CA ILE A 25 52.17 60.31 -11.86
C ILE A 25 50.67 60.17 -11.64
N VAL A 26 49.86 61.11 -12.14
CA VAL A 26 48.39 61.06 -12.02
C VAL A 26 47.82 59.87 -12.80
N SER A 27 48.30 59.61 -14.01
CA SER A 27 47.92 58.44 -14.81
C SER A 27 48.30 57.13 -14.12
N THR A 28 49.48 57.05 -13.50
CA THR A 28 49.93 55.86 -12.74
C THR A 28 49.07 55.65 -11.49
N PHE A 29 48.74 56.72 -10.77
CA PHE A 29 47.83 56.65 -9.61
C PHE A 29 46.42 56.20 -10.01
N LEU A 30 45.87 56.75 -11.09
CA LEU A 30 44.59 56.31 -11.65
C LEU A 30 44.63 54.84 -12.07
N LEU A 31 45.73 54.38 -12.67
CA LEU A 31 45.91 53.00 -13.08
C LEU A 31 45.98 52.05 -11.87
N ILE A 32 46.69 52.45 -10.80
CA ILE A 32 46.73 51.72 -9.53
C ILE A 32 45.33 51.64 -8.91
N ILE A 33 44.58 52.74 -8.87
CA ILE A 33 43.20 52.75 -8.35
C ILE A 33 42.30 51.82 -9.18
N CYS A 34 42.42 51.84 -10.51
CA CYS A 34 41.69 50.94 -11.40
C CYS A 34 42.06 49.46 -11.17
N ILE A 35 43.35 49.14 -11.01
CA ILE A 35 43.81 47.77 -10.73
C ILE A 35 43.26 47.30 -9.37
N VAL A 36 43.34 48.14 -8.33
CA VAL A 36 42.79 47.81 -7.00
C VAL A 36 41.27 47.64 -7.07
N GLY A 37 40.56 48.49 -7.80
CA GLY A 37 39.12 48.38 -8.02
C GLY A 37 38.72 47.08 -8.73
N LEU A 38 39.42 46.73 -9.81
CA LEU A 38 39.20 45.47 -10.55
C LEU A 38 39.56 44.24 -9.72
N PHE A 39 40.61 44.31 -8.91
CA PHE A 39 40.98 43.23 -7.98
C PHE A 39 39.92 43.00 -6.91
N GLN A 40 39.40 44.08 -6.29
CA GLN A 40 38.30 43.98 -5.33
C GLN A 40 37.03 43.41 -5.97
N LEU A 41 36.70 43.84 -7.19
CA LEU A 41 35.58 43.30 -7.96
C LEU A 41 35.76 41.79 -8.24
N SER A 42 36.96 41.38 -8.63
CA SER A 42 37.29 39.96 -8.88
C SER A 42 37.19 39.12 -7.60
N MET A 43 37.64 39.65 -6.45
CA MET A 43 37.50 39.00 -5.15
C MET A 43 36.04 38.82 -4.74
N ILE A 44 35.19 39.83 -4.96
CA ILE A 44 33.75 39.77 -4.66
C ILE A 44 33.05 38.75 -5.58
N MET A 45 33.34 38.77 -6.88
CA MET A 45 32.77 37.80 -7.84
C MET A 45 33.22 36.37 -7.55
N GLY A 46 34.51 36.17 -7.22
CA GLY A 46 35.05 34.87 -6.81
C GLY A 46 34.43 34.38 -5.50
N GLY A 47 34.28 35.28 -4.53
CA GLY A 47 33.58 35.06 -3.27
C GLY A 47 32.13 34.63 -3.43
N SER A 48 31.38 35.35 -4.26
CA SER A 48 29.98 35.02 -4.59
C SER A 48 29.84 33.61 -5.16
N ARG A 49 30.75 33.19 -6.06
CA ARG A 49 30.78 31.81 -6.59
C ARG A 49 31.07 30.79 -5.49
N GLN A 50 31.98 31.07 -4.57
CA GLN A 50 32.27 30.18 -3.44
C GLN A 50 31.06 30.02 -2.51
N VAL A 51 30.38 31.11 -2.19
CA VAL A 51 29.14 31.09 -1.37
C VAL A 51 28.07 30.27 -2.08
N ARG A 52 27.82 30.52 -3.37
CA ARG A 52 26.85 29.74 -4.16
C ARG A 52 27.14 28.24 -4.14
N ASN A 53 28.39 27.86 -4.41
CA ASN A 53 28.82 26.46 -4.38
C ASN A 53 28.69 25.82 -2.99
N ALA A 54 28.82 26.60 -1.91
CA ALA A 54 28.63 26.11 -0.55
C ALA A 54 27.16 25.91 -0.22
N VAL A 55 26.28 26.84 -0.62
CA VAL A 55 24.83 26.73 -0.46
C VAL A 55 24.28 25.56 -1.27
N ASP A 56 24.69 25.41 -2.54
CA ASP A 56 24.32 24.28 -3.41
C ASP A 56 24.67 22.94 -2.75
N ALA A 57 25.89 22.81 -2.23
CA ALA A 57 26.32 21.59 -1.55
C ALA A 57 25.56 21.35 -0.23
N GLY A 58 25.27 22.39 0.53
CA GLY A 58 24.51 22.32 1.77
C GLY A 58 23.08 21.85 1.52
N VAL A 59 22.37 22.43 0.55
CA VAL A 59 20.99 22.05 0.22
C VAL A 59 20.93 20.66 -0.40
N LEU A 60 21.89 20.31 -1.25
CA LEU A 60 21.99 18.95 -1.77
C LEU A 60 22.24 17.92 -0.64
N ASN A 61 22.96 18.30 0.42
CA ASN A 61 23.14 17.44 1.59
C ASN A 61 21.82 17.18 2.32
N ILE A 62 20.99 18.22 2.50
CA ILE A 62 19.65 18.08 3.08
C ILE A 62 18.89 17.02 2.30
N SER A 63 18.76 17.16 0.98
CA SER A 63 17.98 16.23 0.17
C SER A 63 18.52 14.79 0.16
N LYS A 64 19.83 14.60 0.39
CA LYS A 64 20.45 13.28 0.55
C LYS A 64 20.28 12.68 1.94
N ARG A 65 20.23 13.50 3.00
CA ARG A 65 20.21 13.07 4.40
C ARG A 65 18.81 13.02 4.99
N ILE A 66 17.86 13.77 4.44
CA ILE A 66 16.48 13.83 4.94
C ILE A 66 15.77 12.47 4.90
N ILE A 67 16.19 11.57 4.01
CA ILE A 67 15.71 10.18 3.94
C ILE A 67 16.08 9.34 5.18
N GLU A 68 17.04 9.81 5.98
CA GLU A 68 17.46 9.18 7.24
C GLU A 68 16.56 9.57 8.42
N VAL A 69 15.74 10.62 8.26
CA VAL A 69 14.75 11.03 9.26
C VAL A 69 13.61 10.03 9.30
N LYS A 70 13.33 9.51 10.49
CA LYS A 70 12.37 8.44 10.70
C LYS A 70 11.49 8.65 11.95
N VAL A 71 10.33 8.00 11.93
CA VAL A 71 9.40 7.88 13.04
C VAL A 71 9.05 6.42 13.29
N PRO A 72 8.83 5.99 14.54
CA PRO A 72 8.45 4.61 14.82
C PRO A 72 7.07 4.30 14.24
N ALA A 73 6.92 3.13 13.61
CA ALA A 73 5.64 2.68 13.09
C ALA A 73 4.71 2.23 14.24
N ASN A 74 3.41 2.50 14.09
CA ASN A 74 2.38 1.85 14.88
C ASN A 74 2.37 0.33 14.56
N PRO A 75 2.17 -0.58 15.54
CA PRO A 75 1.92 -2.01 15.31
C PRO A 75 1.13 -2.37 14.04
N GLN A 76 0.02 -1.69 13.74
CA GLN A 76 -0.82 -1.95 12.56
C GLN A 76 -0.15 -1.67 11.20
N TYR A 77 0.97 -0.93 11.19
CA TYR A 77 1.72 -0.54 9.99
C TYR A 77 3.18 -1.02 10.03
N LYS A 78 3.56 -1.88 11.00
CA LYS A 78 4.92 -2.43 11.07
C LYS A 78 5.27 -3.30 9.85
N ASP A 79 4.27 -3.90 9.24
CA ASP A 79 4.36 -4.76 8.06
C ASP A 79 4.79 -4.01 6.79
N VAL A 80 4.56 -2.69 6.74
CA VAL A 80 4.97 -1.79 5.66
C VAL A 80 6.07 -0.80 6.08
N ALA A 81 6.56 -0.91 7.31
CA ALA A 81 7.72 -0.18 7.80
C ALA A 81 9.03 -0.74 7.19
N ASP A 82 10.16 -0.12 7.52
CA ASP A 82 11.46 -0.69 7.19
C ASP A 82 11.83 -1.83 8.16
N SER A 83 12.89 -2.57 7.85
CA SER A 83 13.48 -3.60 8.72
C SER A 83 13.77 -3.19 10.18
N THR A 84 13.81 -1.89 10.49
CA THR A 84 13.98 -1.37 11.85
C THR A 84 12.67 -1.00 12.54
N GLY A 85 11.52 -1.24 11.90
CA GLY A 85 10.19 -0.90 12.39
C GLY A 85 9.87 0.59 12.30
N ASN A 86 10.56 1.33 11.42
CA ASN A 86 10.42 2.77 11.28
C ASN A 86 9.86 3.19 9.90
N VAL A 87 9.23 4.37 9.88
CA VAL A 87 8.71 5.03 8.69
C VAL A 87 9.53 6.28 8.40
N GLY A 88 9.94 6.44 7.15
CA GLY A 88 10.63 7.60 6.62
C GLY A 88 10.12 7.95 5.21
N ILE A 89 10.76 8.92 4.57
CA ILE A 89 10.42 9.36 3.20
C ILE A 89 10.47 8.18 2.21
N SER A 90 11.34 7.20 2.46
CA SER A 90 11.51 6.04 1.57
C SER A 90 10.30 5.11 1.51
N ASN A 91 9.58 4.90 2.61
CA ASN A 91 8.49 3.92 2.71
C ASN A 91 7.12 4.54 3.04
N ILE A 92 7.01 5.87 3.18
CA ILE A 92 5.73 6.55 3.48
C ILE A 92 4.60 6.18 2.50
N ASN A 93 4.91 6.03 1.20
CA ASN A 93 3.91 5.67 0.22
C ASN A 93 3.37 4.25 0.42
N ARG A 94 4.11 3.35 1.08
CA ARG A 94 3.59 2.03 1.47
C ARG A 94 2.53 2.15 2.57
N ILE A 95 2.72 3.07 3.52
CA ILE A 95 1.75 3.39 4.58
C ILE A 95 0.45 3.88 3.95
N TRP A 96 0.55 4.89 3.09
CA TRP A 96 -0.61 5.41 2.38
C TRP A 96 -1.22 4.38 1.42
N GLY A 97 -0.41 3.53 0.80
CA GLY A 97 -0.86 2.47 -0.10
C GLY A 97 -1.69 1.42 0.61
N LYS A 98 -1.24 0.94 1.77
CA LYS A 98 -2.01 0.02 2.62
C LYS A 98 -3.32 0.68 3.08
N ALA A 99 -3.27 1.92 3.56
CA ALA A 99 -4.47 2.65 3.97
C ALA A 99 -5.48 2.84 2.81
N TYR A 100 -4.96 3.11 1.61
CA TYR A 100 -5.75 3.24 0.39
C TYR A 100 -6.42 1.92 0.00
N LEU A 101 -5.70 0.79 0.03
CA LEU A 101 -6.31 -0.53 -0.24
C LEU A 101 -7.40 -0.87 0.78
N VAL A 102 -7.15 -0.66 2.08
CA VAL A 102 -8.15 -0.89 3.13
C VAL A 102 -9.42 -0.06 2.88
N ASN A 103 -9.27 1.20 2.49
CA ASN A 103 -10.41 2.07 2.17
C ASN A 103 -11.08 1.70 0.84
N ALA A 104 -10.33 1.33 -0.19
CA ALA A 104 -10.87 0.80 -1.45
C ALA A 104 -11.71 -0.46 -1.21
N ASN A 105 -11.27 -1.33 -0.29
CA ASN A 105 -12.01 -2.52 0.11
C ASN A 105 -13.32 -2.14 0.81
N ALA A 106 -13.27 -1.21 1.76
CA ALA A 106 -14.47 -0.71 2.44
C ALA A 106 -15.47 -0.08 1.46
N GLU A 107 -15.01 0.72 0.50
CA GLU A 107 -15.87 1.32 -0.53
C GLU A 107 -16.52 0.26 -1.43
N SER A 108 -15.76 -0.75 -1.85
CA SER A 108 -16.30 -1.89 -2.61
C SER A 108 -17.35 -2.66 -1.79
N MET A 109 -17.10 -2.87 -0.49
CA MET A 109 -18.06 -3.51 0.42
C MET A 109 -19.36 -2.69 0.56
N LYS A 110 -19.27 -1.36 0.63
CA LYS A 110 -20.46 -0.48 0.60
C LYS A 110 -21.25 -0.65 -0.68
N ALA A 111 -20.55 -0.65 -1.82
CA ALA A 111 -21.18 -0.79 -3.13
C ALA A 111 -21.88 -2.15 -3.32
N ASP A 112 -21.36 -3.21 -2.69
CA ASP A 112 -21.92 -4.56 -2.74
C ASP A 112 -23.03 -4.83 -1.70
N GLY A 113 -23.28 -3.88 -0.79
CA GLY A 113 -24.20 -4.01 0.34
C GLY A 113 -23.68 -4.92 1.46
N GLN A 114 -22.35 -5.08 1.56
CA GLN A 114 -21.65 -5.94 2.51
C GLN A 114 -20.87 -5.17 3.58
N ALA A 115 -20.98 -3.84 3.62
CA ALA A 115 -20.36 -3.02 4.67
C ALA A 115 -21.22 -2.99 5.95
N GLY A 116 -20.57 -3.16 7.10
CA GLY A 116 -21.16 -2.99 8.43
C GLY A 116 -20.40 -1.95 9.27
N SER A 117 -20.78 -1.79 10.54
CA SER A 117 -20.10 -0.86 11.46
C SER A 117 -18.60 -1.14 11.61
N ASN A 118 -18.21 -2.42 11.58
CA ASN A 118 -16.82 -2.84 11.69
C ASN A 118 -16.01 -2.45 10.45
N THR A 119 -16.64 -2.46 9.27
CA THR A 119 -16.03 -2.01 8.01
C THR A 119 -15.65 -0.53 8.09
N GLU A 120 -16.58 0.33 8.51
CA GLU A 120 -16.32 1.77 8.67
C GLU A 120 -15.26 2.05 9.72
N THR A 121 -15.35 1.37 10.87
CA THR A 121 -14.39 1.53 11.97
C THR A 121 -12.97 1.20 11.51
N ALA A 122 -12.81 0.10 10.77
CA ALA A 122 -11.52 -0.31 10.23
C ALA A 122 -10.97 0.69 9.19
N ALA A 123 -11.82 1.19 8.30
CA ALA A 123 -11.43 2.13 7.26
C ALA A 123 -10.99 3.49 7.82
N GLU A 124 -11.74 4.03 8.78
CA GLU A 124 -11.41 5.28 9.49
C GLU A 124 -10.12 5.11 10.32
N ALA A 125 -9.99 4.00 11.06
CA ALA A 125 -8.78 3.71 11.85
C ALA A 125 -7.54 3.60 10.95
N ALA A 126 -7.66 2.95 9.79
CA ALA A 126 -6.57 2.85 8.83
C ALA A 126 -6.14 4.24 8.33
N PHE A 127 -7.09 5.08 7.92
CA PHE A 127 -6.80 6.44 7.46
C PHE A 127 -6.19 7.30 8.58
N GLY A 128 -6.80 7.31 9.77
CA GLY A 128 -6.33 8.09 10.91
C GLY A 128 -4.92 7.70 11.38
N HIS A 129 -4.59 6.40 11.41
CA HIS A 129 -3.25 5.94 11.74
C HIS A 129 -2.20 6.35 10.68
N ALA A 130 -2.53 6.22 9.39
CA ALA A 130 -1.64 6.67 8.31
C ALA A 130 -1.41 8.18 8.37
N LYS A 131 -2.46 8.96 8.60
CA LYS A 131 -2.38 10.41 8.79
C LYS A 131 -1.49 10.79 9.97
N ASN A 132 -1.65 10.14 11.12
CA ASN A 132 -0.81 10.43 12.29
C ASN A 132 0.67 10.14 12.03
N LEU A 133 1.00 9.02 11.36
CA LEU A 133 2.38 8.70 10.98
C LEU A 133 2.94 9.74 10.00
N ASN A 134 2.14 10.15 9.00
CA ASN A 134 2.49 11.19 8.07
C ASN A 134 2.76 12.52 8.77
N ASP A 135 1.88 12.96 9.66
CA ASP A 135 2.01 14.25 10.35
C ASP A 135 3.23 14.28 11.28
N MET A 136 3.50 13.18 12.00
CA MET A 136 4.73 13.04 12.79
C MET A 136 5.99 13.13 11.93
N LEU A 137 6.00 12.47 10.77
CA LEU A 137 7.14 12.51 9.87
C LEU A 137 7.26 13.88 9.20
N PHE A 138 6.16 14.48 8.76
CA PHE A 138 6.08 15.82 8.18
C PHE A 138 6.71 16.85 9.11
N ASN A 139 6.33 16.83 10.39
CA ASN A 139 6.88 17.76 11.39
C ASN A 139 8.39 17.60 11.56
N LYS A 140 8.93 16.38 11.46
CA LYS A 140 10.38 16.15 11.55
C LYS A 140 11.14 16.57 10.29
N VAL A 141 10.57 16.32 9.11
CA VAL A 141 11.25 16.63 7.83
C VAL A 141 11.11 18.10 7.44
N SER A 142 10.14 18.80 8.01
CA SER A 142 9.99 20.25 7.89
C SER A 142 10.64 21.03 9.05
N ASP A 143 11.20 20.33 10.05
CA ASP A 143 11.85 20.95 11.20
C ASP A 143 13.08 21.76 10.78
N GLU A 144 13.03 23.06 11.03
CA GLU A 144 14.09 23.99 10.68
C GLU A 144 15.44 23.62 11.30
N ASN A 145 15.48 23.13 12.53
CA ASN A 145 16.72 22.72 13.20
C ASN A 145 17.35 21.50 12.51
N VAL A 146 16.53 20.51 12.15
CA VAL A 146 16.99 19.32 11.43
C VAL A 146 17.56 19.70 10.06
N LEU A 147 16.81 20.51 9.30
CA LEU A 147 17.24 20.97 7.99
C LEU A 147 18.51 21.83 8.07
N ASN A 148 18.63 22.70 9.08
CA ASN A 148 19.83 23.52 9.29
C ASN A 148 21.03 22.68 9.72
N MET A 149 20.84 21.67 10.56
CA MET A 149 21.89 20.73 10.93
C MET A 149 22.48 20.05 9.68
N TYR A 150 21.64 19.50 8.79
CA TYR A 150 22.12 18.88 7.55
C TYR A 150 22.74 19.89 6.58
N PHE A 151 22.19 21.11 6.49
CA PHE A 151 22.78 22.17 5.68
C PHE A 151 24.21 22.50 6.14
N GLN A 152 24.38 22.76 7.44
CA GLN A 152 25.63 23.21 8.04
C GLN A 152 26.74 22.15 7.97
N GLN A 153 26.41 20.85 7.98
CA GLN A 153 27.38 19.76 7.85
C GLN A 153 28.28 19.88 6.62
N LEU A 154 27.77 20.36 5.48
CA LEU A 154 28.58 20.59 4.27
C LEU A 154 28.83 22.07 3.97
N ALA A 155 27.88 22.96 4.25
CA ALA A 155 28.07 24.39 3.98
C ALA A 155 29.22 24.98 4.82
N HIS A 156 29.39 24.55 6.08
CA HIS A 156 30.49 25.03 6.95
C HIS A 156 31.86 24.45 6.59
N GLN A 157 31.92 23.32 5.88
CA GLN A 157 33.20 22.72 5.46
C GLN A 157 33.82 23.47 4.28
N ARG A 158 33.06 24.31 3.60
CA ARG A 158 33.52 25.10 2.45
C ARG A 158 33.84 26.52 2.90
N GLN A 159 35.14 26.84 2.96
CA GLN A 159 35.61 28.18 3.27
C GLN A 159 35.38 29.12 2.09
N ALA A 160 34.84 30.32 2.34
CA ALA A 160 34.78 31.42 1.38
C ALA A 160 36.08 32.24 1.47
N SER A 161 37.20 31.60 1.11
CA SER A 161 38.56 32.14 1.27
C SER A 161 38.78 33.47 0.56
N MET A 162 38.09 33.69 -0.57
CA MET A 162 38.19 34.93 -1.35
C MET A 162 37.50 36.12 -0.66
N VAL A 163 36.73 35.87 0.39
CA VAL A 163 36.00 36.89 1.16
C VAL A 163 36.47 36.96 2.62
N LYS A 164 37.53 36.21 2.96
CA LYS A 164 38.04 36.03 4.34
C LYS A 164 36.99 35.57 5.35
N ALA A 165 35.94 34.90 4.87
CA ALA A 165 34.93 34.34 5.73
C ALA A 165 35.19 32.84 5.94
N ASN A 166 35.21 32.45 7.20
CA ASN A 166 35.57 31.08 7.60
C ASN A 166 34.43 30.08 7.37
N LYS A 167 33.18 30.53 7.27
CA LYS A 167 31.97 29.70 7.18
C LYS A 167 30.85 30.41 6.41
N VAL A 168 29.99 29.63 5.75
CA VAL A 168 28.72 30.09 5.16
C VAL A 168 27.59 29.76 6.11
N GLU A 169 26.92 30.79 6.66
CA GLU A 169 25.82 30.61 7.60
C GLU A 169 24.47 30.59 6.89
N LYS A 170 23.45 30.09 7.58
CA LYS A 170 22.07 30.19 7.10
C LYS A 170 21.62 31.64 7.22
N SER A 171 20.95 32.16 6.19
CA SER A 171 20.30 33.46 6.28
C SER A 171 19.08 33.42 7.21
N GLN A 172 18.84 34.50 7.95
CA GLN A 172 17.65 34.67 8.81
C GLN A 172 16.37 35.05 8.04
N ALA A 173 16.42 35.11 6.70
CA ALA A 173 15.26 35.43 5.89
C ALA A 173 14.14 34.39 6.06
N ASP A 174 12.96 34.87 6.47
CA ASP A 174 11.76 34.06 6.66
C ASP A 174 11.26 33.56 5.30
N THR A 175 11.49 32.28 5.01
CA THR A 175 11.25 31.70 3.67
C THR A 175 10.67 30.30 3.77
N ILE A 176 9.85 29.95 2.79
CA ILE A 176 9.26 28.61 2.70
C ILE A 176 10.36 27.64 2.30
N SER A 177 10.68 26.77 3.24
CA SER A 177 11.78 25.81 3.17
C SER A 177 11.51 24.57 2.35
N ILE A 178 10.24 24.29 2.05
CA ILE A 178 9.78 22.99 1.54
C ILE A 178 8.81 23.12 0.37
N ALA A 179 8.87 22.15 -0.54
CA ALA A 179 7.99 22.06 -1.70
C ALA A 179 7.58 20.61 -1.99
N MET A 180 6.45 20.48 -2.69
CA MET A 180 5.93 19.23 -3.24
C MET A 180 6.01 19.31 -4.76
N ILE A 181 7.19 19.02 -5.30
CA ILE A 181 7.51 19.09 -6.74
C ILE A 181 7.01 17.85 -7.48
N ASP A 182 7.09 17.83 -8.81
CA ASP A 182 6.74 16.67 -9.64
C ASP A 182 5.26 16.23 -9.50
N ARG A 183 4.37 17.20 -9.29
CA ARG A 183 2.93 16.95 -9.14
C ARG A 183 2.37 16.27 -10.39
N GLY A 184 1.69 15.13 -10.20
CA GLY A 184 1.12 14.32 -11.29
C GLY A 184 2.07 13.31 -11.92
N LEU A 185 3.36 13.33 -11.57
CA LEU A 185 4.31 12.31 -11.97
C LEU A 185 4.24 11.10 -11.04
N GLU A 186 5.10 10.10 -11.26
CA GLU A 186 5.07 8.86 -10.51
C GLU A 186 5.45 9.04 -9.03
N SER A 187 4.75 8.31 -8.17
CA SER A 187 5.24 7.95 -6.84
C SER A 187 6.19 6.76 -6.95
N ASN A 188 6.73 6.31 -5.82
CA ASN A 188 7.50 5.07 -5.77
C ASN A 188 6.66 3.81 -5.52
N LEU A 189 5.34 3.86 -5.72
CA LEU A 189 4.45 2.74 -5.51
C LEU A 189 3.83 2.27 -6.84
N SER A 190 4.27 1.10 -7.31
CA SER A 190 3.70 0.46 -8.49
C SER A 190 2.45 -0.34 -8.16
N TYR A 191 1.56 -0.55 -9.12
CA TYR A 191 0.37 -1.39 -8.95
C TYR A 191 0.06 -2.15 -10.25
N THR A 192 -0.74 -3.21 -10.15
CA THR A 192 -1.17 -4.00 -11.32
C THR A 192 -2.69 -3.94 -11.51
N ASN A 193 -3.13 -4.18 -12.75
CA ASN A 193 -4.56 -4.22 -13.06
C ASN A 193 -5.23 -5.45 -12.43
N GLY A 194 -6.38 -5.25 -11.80
CA GLY A 194 -7.12 -6.29 -11.07
C GLY A 194 -6.61 -6.58 -9.66
N GLN A 195 -5.67 -5.78 -9.14
CA GLN A 195 -5.32 -5.75 -7.72
C GLN A 195 -6.39 -5.00 -6.91
N LEU A 196 -6.91 -3.89 -7.45
CA LEU A 196 -7.95 -3.11 -6.80
C LEU A 196 -9.32 -3.79 -6.93
N PRO A 197 -10.20 -3.62 -5.93
CA PRO A 197 -11.58 -4.08 -6.03
C PRO A 197 -12.31 -3.50 -7.24
N ASP A 198 -13.31 -4.23 -7.72
CA ASP A 198 -14.15 -3.76 -8.83
C ASP A 198 -14.73 -2.37 -8.52
N ARG A 199 -14.79 -1.50 -9.54
CA ARG A 199 -15.24 -0.09 -9.47
C ARG A 199 -14.27 0.90 -8.81
N ILE A 200 -13.18 0.44 -8.22
CA ILE A 200 -12.09 1.32 -7.76
C ILE A 200 -11.08 1.52 -8.89
N THR A 201 -10.87 2.77 -9.29
CA THR A 201 -9.86 3.13 -10.30
C THR A 201 -8.79 3.99 -9.65
N ALA A 202 -7.57 3.46 -9.54
CA ALA A 202 -6.42 4.27 -9.14
C ALA A 202 -6.02 5.24 -10.26
N GLN A 203 -5.57 6.43 -9.87
CA GLN A 203 -4.95 7.35 -10.81
C GLN A 203 -3.47 7.01 -10.95
N GLY A 204 -3.17 6.26 -12.02
CA GLY A 204 -1.82 5.87 -12.35
C GLY A 204 -1.15 6.72 -13.42
N THR A 205 0.17 6.65 -13.45
CA THR A 205 1.02 7.03 -14.59
C THR A 205 1.92 5.86 -14.94
N THR A 206 2.25 5.69 -16.23
CA THR A 206 3.06 4.57 -16.70
C THR A 206 4.49 5.04 -16.96
N PHE A 207 5.45 4.30 -16.40
CA PHE A 207 6.87 4.49 -16.69
C PHE A 207 7.48 3.13 -17.04
N GLY A 208 7.99 3.01 -18.26
CA GLY A 208 8.39 1.73 -18.84
C GLY A 208 7.20 0.76 -18.89
N ASN A 209 7.37 -0.45 -18.35
CA ASN A 209 6.34 -1.50 -18.34
C ASN A 209 5.55 -1.57 -17.01
N LYS A 210 5.70 -0.58 -16.12
CA LYS A 210 5.02 -0.54 -14.82
C LYS A 210 4.14 0.69 -14.68
N SER A 211 3.00 0.52 -14.03
CA SER A 211 2.11 1.60 -13.64
C SER A 211 2.37 1.97 -12.18
N TYR A 212 2.47 3.27 -11.90
CA TYR A 212 2.72 3.84 -10.59
C TYR A 212 1.57 4.75 -10.19
N LEU A 213 1.23 4.80 -8.91
CA LEU A 213 0.29 5.79 -8.40
C LEU A 213 0.86 7.20 -8.62
N LYS A 214 0.02 8.15 -9.02
CA LYS A 214 0.44 9.54 -9.20
C LYS A 214 0.78 10.20 -7.87
N GLY A 215 1.91 10.90 -7.84
CA GLY A 215 2.34 11.73 -6.73
C GLY A 215 1.62 13.07 -6.72
N TYR A 216 1.24 13.53 -5.52
CA TYR A 216 0.64 14.83 -5.25
C TYR A 216 -0.66 15.11 -6.00
N VAL A 217 -1.34 14.06 -6.46
CA VAL A 217 -2.67 14.13 -7.05
C VAL A 217 -3.64 13.42 -6.10
N PRO A 218 -4.61 14.15 -5.51
CA PRO A 218 -5.56 13.56 -4.59
C PRO A 218 -6.42 12.50 -5.28
N MET A 219 -6.48 11.33 -4.68
CA MET A 219 -7.34 10.21 -5.05
C MET A 219 -8.35 9.95 -3.95
N GLN A 220 -9.59 9.69 -4.33
CA GLN A 220 -10.64 9.36 -3.37
C GLN A 220 -10.72 7.85 -3.19
N ALA A 221 -10.87 7.41 -1.93
CA ALA A 221 -11.39 6.10 -1.59
C ALA A 221 -12.18 6.21 -0.29
N ASN A 222 -13.38 5.66 -0.25
CA ASN A 222 -14.25 5.63 0.93
C ASN A 222 -14.48 7.01 1.58
N ASN A 223 -14.71 8.05 0.78
CA ASN A 223 -14.83 9.45 1.21
C ASN A 223 -13.56 10.08 1.83
N HIS A 224 -12.41 9.41 1.74
CA HIS A 224 -11.12 9.96 2.14
C HIS A 224 -10.24 10.30 0.94
N GLN A 225 -9.44 11.36 1.07
CA GLN A 225 -8.47 11.78 0.06
C GLN A 225 -7.06 11.29 0.40
N PHE A 226 -6.45 10.58 -0.56
CA PHE A 226 -5.10 10.02 -0.51
C PHE A 226 -4.21 10.74 -1.52
N SER A 227 -3.01 11.15 -1.10
CA SER A 227 -2.04 11.88 -1.93
C SER A 227 -0.61 11.40 -1.66
N PHE A 228 -0.03 10.73 -2.65
CA PHE A 228 1.27 10.07 -2.51
C PHE A 228 2.40 11.06 -2.75
N THR A 229 3.56 10.86 -2.12
CA THR A 229 4.75 11.67 -2.41
C THR A 229 5.34 11.26 -3.76
N SER A 230 5.64 12.21 -4.65
CA SER A 230 6.28 11.90 -5.94
C SER A 230 7.76 11.58 -5.77
N PHE A 231 8.20 10.51 -6.44
CA PHE A 231 9.61 10.12 -6.52
C PHE A 231 9.86 9.53 -7.91
N ARG A 232 10.52 10.32 -8.77
CA ARG A 232 10.74 9.92 -10.14
C ARG A 232 11.68 8.73 -10.25
N GLN A 233 11.38 7.82 -11.18
CA GLN A 233 12.17 6.61 -11.36
C GLN A 233 13.54 6.93 -11.97
N GLY A 234 14.60 6.34 -11.41
CA GLY A 234 15.97 6.52 -11.89
C GLY A 234 16.63 7.87 -11.57
N GLU A 235 15.93 8.78 -10.88
CA GLU A 235 16.46 10.09 -10.53
C GLU A 235 17.20 10.05 -9.18
N MET A 236 18.34 10.71 -9.10
CA MET A 236 19.10 10.90 -7.85
C MET A 236 18.69 12.22 -7.20
N PRO A 237 18.94 12.41 -5.88
CA PRO A 237 18.86 13.72 -5.27
C PRO A 237 19.73 14.72 -6.05
N HIS A 238 19.14 15.84 -6.49
CA HIS A 238 19.77 16.81 -7.39
C HIS A 238 19.26 18.23 -7.13
N LEU A 239 20.01 19.22 -7.63
CA LEU A 239 19.63 20.64 -7.55
C LEU A 239 18.52 20.94 -8.57
N ILE A 240 17.57 21.78 -8.18
CA ILE A 240 16.45 22.21 -9.03
C ILE A 240 16.40 23.73 -9.13
N ASP A 241 15.71 24.22 -10.15
CA ASP A 241 15.51 25.66 -10.35
C ASP A 241 14.62 26.27 -9.25
N ASP A 242 14.93 27.50 -8.86
CA ASP A 242 14.19 28.23 -7.82
C ASP A 242 12.75 28.54 -8.26
N THR A 243 12.56 28.91 -9.54
CA THR A 243 11.22 29.15 -10.10
C THR A 243 10.37 27.89 -10.05
N TYR A 244 10.97 26.74 -10.36
CA TYR A 244 10.30 25.45 -10.30
C TYR A 244 9.92 25.09 -8.86
N PHE A 245 10.80 25.34 -7.88
CA PHE A 245 10.51 25.17 -6.46
C PHE A 245 9.35 26.08 -6.00
N GLU A 246 9.42 27.38 -6.27
CA GLU A 246 8.39 28.35 -5.85
C GLU A 246 7.02 28.08 -6.49
N ASN A 247 7.02 27.51 -7.70
CA ASN A 247 5.79 27.06 -8.34
C ASN A 247 5.14 25.85 -7.68
N ASN A 248 5.87 25.14 -6.83
CA ASN A 248 5.44 23.94 -6.13
C ASN A 248 5.57 24.03 -4.61
N SER A 249 5.85 25.23 -4.08
CA SER A 249 6.11 25.44 -2.65
C SER A 249 4.90 25.10 -1.79
N ALA A 250 5.14 24.86 -0.50
CA ALA A 250 4.07 24.54 0.45
C ALA A 250 3.00 25.64 0.59
N ALA A 251 3.28 26.90 0.18
CA ALA A 251 2.26 27.96 0.09
C ALA A 251 1.24 27.73 -1.04
N LYS A 252 1.52 26.83 -1.98
CA LYS A 252 0.60 26.41 -3.04
C LYS A 252 0.10 25.00 -2.68
N PRO A 253 -0.79 24.85 -1.68
CA PRO A 253 -1.13 23.56 -1.12
C PRO A 253 -1.73 22.63 -2.16
N ILE A 254 -1.49 21.34 -1.96
CA ILE A 254 -2.21 20.28 -2.67
C ILE A 254 -3.50 20.05 -1.90
N GLY A 255 -4.65 19.97 -2.59
CA GLY A 255 -5.91 19.63 -1.94
C GLY A 255 -5.80 18.27 -1.23
N GLY A 256 -6.51 18.06 -0.12
CA GLY A 256 -6.34 16.84 0.65
C GLY A 256 -6.90 16.94 2.07
N ALA A 257 -7.14 15.78 2.69
CA ALA A 257 -7.47 15.66 4.11
C ALA A 257 -6.20 15.67 5.02
N TYR A 258 -5.00 15.67 4.43
CA TYR A 258 -3.71 15.78 5.13
C TYR A 258 -2.68 16.52 4.26
N THR A 259 -1.56 16.91 4.85
CA THR A 259 -0.44 17.54 4.15
C THR A 259 0.56 16.48 3.69
N PRO A 260 0.72 16.23 2.37
CA PRO A 260 1.69 15.26 1.87
C PRO A 260 3.12 15.64 2.26
N LEU A 261 4.02 14.65 2.39
CA LEU A 261 5.41 14.94 2.69
C LEU A 261 6.07 15.76 1.58
N PRO A 262 6.89 16.77 1.92
CA PRO A 262 7.70 17.47 0.94
C PRO A 262 8.80 16.56 0.39
N ASN A 263 9.09 16.72 -0.89
CA ASN A 263 10.20 16.04 -1.58
C ASN A 263 11.24 17.03 -2.11
N ALA A 264 11.12 18.33 -1.83
CA ALA A 264 12.13 19.32 -2.18
C ALA A 264 12.34 20.33 -1.05
N PHE A 265 13.57 20.84 -0.97
CA PHE A 265 14.03 21.72 0.11
C PHE A 265 14.79 22.92 -0.45
N LYS A 266 14.61 24.08 0.17
CA LYS A 266 15.25 25.36 -0.19
C LYS A 266 16.00 25.94 1.00
N ARG A 267 17.20 26.50 0.76
CA ARG A 267 17.90 27.32 1.76
C ARG A 267 18.55 28.55 1.16
N HIS A 268 18.61 29.57 1.99
CA HIS A 268 19.39 30.77 1.81
C HIS A 268 20.64 30.68 2.67
N GLY A 269 21.81 30.85 2.06
CA GLY A 269 23.06 31.04 2.79
C GLY A 269 23.55 32.47 2.69
N GLU A 270 24.24 32.93 3.72
CA GLU A 270 24.86 34.24 3.77
C GLU A 270 26.28 34.20 4.33
N VAL A 271 27.08 35.15 3.88
CA VAL A 271 28.46 35.38 4.32
C VAL A 271 28.70 36.88 4.41
N ASP A 272 29.29 37.34 5.52
CA ASP A 272 29.77 38.70 5.65
C ASP A 272 31.01 38.91 4.76
N SER A 273 30.99 39.96 3.93
CA SER A 273 32.10 40.40 3.08
C SER A 273 32.56 41.81 3.43
N MET A 274 33.76 42.18 2.98
CA MET A 274 34.27 43.56 3.11
C MET A 274 33.37 44.61 2.42
N SER A 275 32.49 44.18 1.52
CA SER A 275 31.57 45.01 0.73
C SER A 275 30.09 44.85 1.12
N GLY A 276 29.77 44.13 2.21
CA GLY A 276 28.40 43.84 2.66
C GLY A 276 28.10 42.34 2.75
N LYS A 277 26.83 41.95 2.90
CA LYS A 277 26.44 40.52 2.93
C LYS A 277 26.35 39.95 1.52
N LEU A 278 27.03 38.83 1.27
CA LEU A 278 26.84 38.00 0.09
C LEU A 278 25.82 36.91 0.41
N THR A 279 24.77 36.81 -0.38
CA THR A 279 23.72 35.79 -0.21
C THR A 279 23.65 34.87 -1.43
N ALA A 280 23.26 33.62 -1.19
CA ALA A 280 22.94 32.67 -2.25
C ALA A 280 21.76 31.80 -1.84
N VAL A 281 21.07 31.26 -2.84
CA VAL A 281 19.89 30.41 -2.67
C VAL A 281 20.08 29.16 -3.50
N ALA A 282 19.72 28.02 -2.93
CA ALA A 282 19.65 26.76 -3.66
C ALA A 282 18.41 25.97 -3.27
N CYS A 283 17.93 25.18 -4.21
CA CYS A 283 16.82 24.26 -4.06
C CYS A 283 17.28 22.86 -4.49
N ALA A 284 16.86 21.81 -3.79
CA ALA A 284 17.18 20.44 -4.19
C ALA A 284 16.00 19.50 -3.95
N ALA A 285 15.84 18.54 -4.87
CA ALA A 285 14.91 17.43 -4.77
C ALA A 285 15.51 16.27 -4.00
N ALA A 286 14.74 15.67 -3.10
CA ALA A 286 15.04 14.42 -2.42
C ALA A 286 14.37 13.25 -3.15
N ASN A 287 15.13 12.18 -3.35
CA ASN A 287 14.62 10.94 -3.91
C ASN A 287 15.28 9.76 -3.18
N PRO A 288 14.51 8.88 -2.51
CA PRO A 288 15.05 7.73 -1.81
C PRO A 288 15.55 6.63 -2.74
N GLN A 289 15.26 6.72 -4.05
CA GLN A 289 15.65 5.74 -5.07
C GLN A 289 15.22 4.31 -4.76
N ARG A 290 14.08 4.17 -4.09
CA ARG A 290 13.46 2.88 -3.77
C ARG A 290 12.09 2.83 -4.39
N THR A 291 11.73 1.65 -4.89
CA THR A 291 10.43 1.36 -5.49
C THR A 291 9.80 0.18 -4.79
N TYR A 292 8.50 0.28 -4.54
CA TYR A 292 7.69 -0.77 -3.93
C TYR A 292 6.48 -1.05 -4.80
N THR A 293 5.82 -2.17 -4.53
CA THR A 293 4.52 -2.47 -5.09
C THR A 293 3.46 -2.27 -4.02
N LEU A 294 2.32 -1.70 -4.41
CA LEU A 294 1.13 -1.57 -3.59
C LEU A 294 0.78 -2.95 -3.03
N ALA A 295 0.58 -3.06 -1.71
CA ALA A 295 0.22 -4.32 -1.07
C ALA A 295 -0.34 -4.07 0.35
N ILE A 296 -1.04 -5.07 0.90
CA ILE A 296 -1.30 -5.24 2.33
C ILE A 296 -0.49 -6.45 2.82
N PRO A 297 0.76 -6.26 3.28
CA PRO A 297 1.56 -7.35 3.80
C PRO A 297 0.97 -7.95 5.08
N TYR A 298 1.30 -9.21 5.36
CA TYR A 298 0.78 -9.95 6.53
C TYR A 298 -0.75 -9.94 6.66
N SER A 299 -1.41 -10.07 5.52
CA SER A 299 -2.85 -10.34 5.41
C SER A 299 -3.11 -11.76 4.94
N PHE A 300 -4.34 -12.25 5.14
CA PHE A 300 -4.74 -13.58 4.71
C PHE A 300 -6.20 -13.62 4.25
N VAL A 301 -6.54 -14.64 3.47
CA VAL A 301 -7.91 -15.01 3.12
C VAL A 301 -8.18 -16.43 3.56
N THR A 302 -9.45 -16.76 3.77
CA THR A 302 -9.85 -18.08 4.27
C THR A 302 -10.84 -18.76 3.34
N ILE A 303 -10.77 -20.09 3.33
CA ILE A 303 -11.76 -20.95 2.71
C ILE A 303 -12.31 -21.86 3.79
N GLN A 304 -13.62 -21.89 3.95
CA GLN A 304 -14.30 -22.75 4.91
C GLN A 304 -15.30 -23.66 4.21
N VAL A 305 -15.31 -24.94 4.56
CA VAL A 305 -16.27 -25.92 4.05
C VAL A 305 -17.02 -26.52 5.24
N GLY A 306 -18.34 -26.53 5.19
CA GLY A 306 -19.19 -27.09 6.23
C GLY A 306 -20.44 -27.74 5.64
N ASN A 307 -20.90 -28.80 6.30
CA ASN A 307 -22.01 -29.61 5.80
C ASN A 307 -23.12 -29.77 6.85
N THR A 308 -24.35 -29.58 6.41
CA THR A 308 -25.57 -29.72 7.23
C THR A 308 -26.55 -30.65 6.55
N ALA A 309 -27.20 -31.52 7.33
CA ALA A 309 -28.31 -32.36 6.87
C ALA A 309 -29.62 -31.91 7.52
N LYS A 310 -30.66 -31.74 6.71
CA LYS A 310 -32.01 -31.40 7.19
C LYS A 310 -32.94 -32.57 6.94
N TRP A 311 -33.67 -32.98 7.96
CA TRP A 311 -34.52 -34.16 7.93
C TRP A 311 -35.98 -33.73 7.88
N HIS A 312 -36.69 -34.18 6.86
CA HIS A 312 -38.07 -33.83 6.57
C HIS A 312 -38.98 -35.06 6.58
N VAL A 313 -40.14 -34.93 7.22
CA VAL A 313 -41.25 -35.89 7.09
C VAL A 313 -42.46 -35.11 6.59
N ASP A 314 -43.08 -35.57 5.49
CA ASP A 314 -44.20 -34.90 4.83
C ASP A 314 -43.91 -33.41 4.55
N GLN A 315 -42.73 -33.14 3.99
CA GLN A 315 -42.19 -31.81 3.70
C GLN A 315 -41.89 -30.93 4.93
N LYS A 316 -42.27 -31.33 6.14
CA LYS A 316 -42.00 -30.60 7.37
C LYS A 316 -40.61 -30.92 7.90
N LYS A 317 -39.77 -29.90 8.11
CA LYS A 317 -38.46 -30.07 8.77
C LYS A 317 -38.67 -30.52 10.22
N ILE A 318 -38.13 -31.68 10.56
CA ILE A 318 -38.23 -32.28 11.91
C ILE A 318 -36.92 -32.11 12.68
N LYS A 319 -35.77 -32.20 11.99
CA LYS A 319 -34.46 -32.18 12.62
C LYS A 319 -33.39 -31.61 11.69
N GLU A 320 -32.30 -31.13 12.28
CA GLU A 320 -31.10 -30.70 11.59
C GLU A 320 -29.88 -31.34 12.27
N THR A 321 -28.95 -31.89 11.49
CA THR A 321 -27.70 -32.50 11.95
C THR A 321 -26.52 -31.96 11.13
N THR A 322 -25.29 -32.09 11.62
CA THR A 322 -24.08 -31.86 10.81
C THR A 322 -23.42 -33.19 10.48
N TYR A 323 -22.65 -33.23 9.39
CA TYR A 323 -21.90 -34.42 9.00
C TYR A 323 -20.50 -34.05 8.51
N GLY A 324 -19.58 -35.01 8.65
CA GLY A 324 -18.18 -34.83 8.31
C GLY A 324 -17.90 -34.93 6.82
N PHE A 325 -16.65 -35.24 6.50
CA PHE A 325 -16.17 -35.42 5.13
C PHE A 325 -15.88 -36.88 4.79
N LYS A 326 -16.02 -37.77 5.77
CA LYS A 326 -15.96 -39.21 5.58
C LYS A 326 -17.39 -39.71 5.33
N PRO A 327 -17.59 -40.60 4.33
CA PRO A 327 -18.86 -41.29 4.18
C PRO A 327 -19.29 -41.97 5.47
N GLU A 328 -20.46 -41.61 5.99
CA GLU A 328 -21.01 -42.16 7.22
C GLU A 328 -22.52 -42.36 7.14
N GLU A 329 -23.02 -43.36 7.87
CA GLU A 329 -24.46 -43.53 8.08
C GLU A 329 -24.91 -42.72 9.29
N GLN A 330 -25.91 -41.85 9.09
CA GLN A 330 -26.60 -41.16 10.16
C GLN A 330 -28.03 -41.70 10.33
N LYS A 331 -28.41 -41.98 11.57
CA LYS A 331 -29.77 -42.39 11.96
C LYS A 331 -30.56 -41.16 12.44
N GLY A 332 -31.04 -40.37 11.48
CA GLY A 332 -31.58 -39.04 11.76
C GLY A 332 -32.95 -39.04 12.41
N ILE A 333 -33.84 -39.96 12.00
CA ILE A 333 -35.21 -40.08 12.49
C ILE A 333 -35.35 -41.41 13.24
N LYS A 334 -35.92 -41.35 14.45
CA LYS A 334 -36.17 -42.50 15.29
C LYS A 334 -37.55 -42.35 15.92
N ASP A 335 -38.35 -43.42 15.88
CA ASP A 335 -39.66 -43.49 16.55
C ASP A 335 -40.64 -42.36 16.14
N TYR A 336 -40.60 -41.89 14.89
CA TYR A 336 -41.47 -40.79 14.44
C TYR A 336 -42.85 -41.34 14.01
N PRO A 337 -43.96 -40.92 14.64
CA PRO A 337 -45.29 -41.44 14.31
C PRO A 337 -45.75 -40.94 12.93
N LEU A 338 -46.20 -41.87 12.08
CA LEU A 338 -46.77 -41.53 10.77
C LEU A 338 -48.31 -41.41 10.83
N PRO A 339 -48.92 -40.46 10.09
CA PRO A 339 -50.36 -40.38 9.92
C PRO A 339 -51.04 -41.67 9.45
N SER A 340 -50.38 -42.44 8.57
CA SER A 340 -50.85 -43.74 8.07
C SER A 340 -50.77 -44.88 9.10
N GLY A 341 -50.11 -44.63 10.24
CA GLY A 341 -49.88 -45.58 11.33
C GLY A 341 -48.46 -46.18 11.33
N GLY A 342 -47.97 -46.51 12.52
CA GLY A 342 -46.61 -47.03 12.73
C GLY A 342 -45.58 -45.95 13.05
N MET A 343 -44.32 -46.38 13.25
CA MET A 343 -43.19 -45.55 13.61
C MET A 343 -42.10 -45.58 12.53
N LEU A 344 -41.74 -44.43 12.00
CA LEU A 344 -40.67 -44.23 11.01
C LEU A 344 -39.29 -44.22 11.67
N TYR A 345 -38.37 -44.95 11.05
CA TYR A 345 -36.93 -44.86 11.26
C TYR A 345 -36.26 -44.47 9.95
N GLY A 346 -35.66 -43.29 9.90
CA GLY A 346 -35.05 -42.72 8.71
C GLY A 346 -33.55 -42.61 8.87
N ASN A 347 -32.81 -43.20 7.92
CA ASN A 347 -31.35 -43.20 7.87
C ASN A 347 -30.87 -42.56 6.57
N ALA A 348 -29.64 -42.05 6.57
CA ALA A 348 -28.99 -41.52 5.37
C ALA A 348 -27.49 -41.82 5.37
N SER A 349 -26.93 -42.02 4.18
CA SER A 349 -25.49 -42.04 3.95
C SER A 349 -25.05 -40.66 3.46
N LEU A 350 -24.20 -40.00 4.24
CA LEU A 350 -23.79 -38.61 4.06
C LEU A 350 -22.27 -38.51 3.89
N GLY A 351 -21.79 -37.44 3.26
CA GLY A 351 -20.36 -37.20 2.99
C GLY A 351 -19.82 -37.97 1.77
N ASN A 352 -20.70 -38.56 0.95
CA ASN A 352 -20.30 -39.33 -0.23
C ASN A 352 -19.70 -38.45 -1.34
N GLU A 353 -20.06 -37.17 -1.38
CA GLU A 353 -19.47 -36.16 -2.29
C GLU A 353 -17.95 -36.05 -2.16
N TYR A 354 -17.38 -36.38 -0.99
CA TYR A 354 -15.95 -36.26 -0.71
C TYR A 354 -15.18 -37.59 -0.82
N SER A 355 -15.85 -38.67 -1.23
CA SER A 355 -15.28 -40.03 -1.20
C SER A 355 -13.95 -40.15 -1.96
N ALA A 356 -13.84 -39.49 -3.12
CA ALA A 356 -12.66 -39.44 -3.97
C ALA A 356 -11.74 -38.23 -3.71
N ALA A 357 -12.13 -37.28 -2.87
CA ALA A 357 -11.38 -36.05 -2.67
C ALA A 357 -10.11 -36.28 -1.82
N THR A 358 -8.99 -35.84 -2.37
CA THR A 358 -7.64 -35.86 -1.78
C THR A 358 -7.04 -34.46 -1.65
N THR A 359 -7.64 -33.47 -2.31
CA THR A 359 -7.20 -32.07 -2.31
C THR A 359 -8.34 -31.11 -1.99
N LEU A 360 -8.01 -29.90 -1.56
CA LEU A 360 -9.03 -28.85 -1.33
C LEU A 360 -9.78 -28.48 -2.62
N LEU A 361 -9.12 -28.50 -3.78
CA LEU A 361 -9.79 -28.22 -5.05
C LEU A 361 -10.89 -29.24 -5.34
N GLU A 362 -10.61 -30.53 -5.18
CA GLU A 362 -11.60 -31.61 -5.36
C GLU A 362 -12.77 -31.49 -4.37
N VAL A 363 -12.51 -31.00 -3.15
CA VAL A 363 -13.58 -30.71 -2.17
C VAL A 363 -14.45 -29.56 -2.64
N ILE A 364 -13.86 -28.48 -3.14
CA ILE A 364 -14.60 -27.33 -3.68
C ILE A 364 -15.44 -27.75 -4.89
N GLU A 365 -14.91 -28.61 -5.76
CA GLU A 365 -15.58 -29.08 -6.98
C GLU A 365 -16.48 -30.31 -6.76
N ALA A 366 -16.63 -30.78 -5.51
CA ALA A 366 -17.38 -32.00 -5.20
C ALA A 366 -18.88 -31.92 -5.58
N LEU A 367 -19.45 -30.70 -5.65
CA LEU A 367 -20.80 -30.47 -6.18
C LEU A 367 -20.73 -29.60 -7.44
N PRO A 368 -21.61 -29.85 -8.44
CA PRO A 368 -21.61 -29.10 -9.69
C PRO A 368 -22.05 -27.64 -9.48
N GLY A 369 -21.29 -26.70 -10.04
CA GLY A 369 -21.60 -25.28 -10.07
C GLY A 369 -20.50 -24.49 -10.80
N ASP A 370 -20.80 -23.27 -11.24
CA ASP A 370 -19.78 -22.36 -11.77
C ASP A 370 -19.11 -21.59 -10.63
N HIS A 371 -18.01 -22.13 -10.10
CA HIS A 371 -17.26 -21.51 -9.00
C HIS A 371 -16.38 -20.32 -9.42
N ASN A 372 -16.38 -19.93 -10.70
CA ASN A 372 -15.48 -18.87 -11.19
C ASN A 372 -15.69 -17.53 -10.49
N GLN A 373 -16.93 -17.16 -10.14
CA GLN A 373 -17.19 -15.90 -9.44
C GLN A 373 -16.58 -15.88 -8.03
N ALA A 374 -16.63 -17.01 -7.33
CA ALA A 374 -15.98 -17.17 -6.03
C ALA A 374 -14.45 -17.09 -6.15
N PHE A 375 -13.87 -17.78 -7.13
CA PHE A 375 -12.42 -17.71 -7.38
C PHE A 375 -11.95 -16.33 -7.81
N LYS A 376 -12.74 -15.56 -8.57
CA LYS A 376 -12.41 -14.16 -8.89
C LYS A 376 -12.33 -13.28 -7.65
N LYS A 377 -13.29 -13.40 -6.72
CA LYS A 377 -13.27 -12.66 -5.44
C LYS A 377 -12.06 -13.03 -4.60
N LEU A 378 -11.76 -14.34 -4.48
CA LEU A 378 -10.58 -14.83 -3.77
C LEU A 378 -9.27 -14.33 -4.41
N LEU A 379 -9.16 -14.44 -5.74
CA LEU A 379 -7.97 -14.01 -6.49
C LEU A 379 -7.72 -12.51 -6.34
N GLN A 380 -8.77 -11.67 -6.42
CA GLN A 380 -8.62 -10.23 -6.24
C GLN A 380 -8.03 -9.91 -4.86
N ARG A 381 -8.51 -10.56 -3.78
CA ARG A 381 -7.93 -10.39 -2.44
C ARG A 381 -6.50 -10.88 -2.33
N ILE A 382 -6.14 -12.00 -2.95
CA ILE A 382 -4.74 -12.48 -2.95
C ILE A 382 -3.84 -11.49 -3.69
N LYS A 383 -4.32 -10.85 -4.76
CA LYS A 383 -3.58 -9.82 -5.49
C LYS A 383 -3.29 -8.56 -4.69
N GLU A 384 -4.04 -8.30 -3.61
CA GLU A 384 -3.70 -7.23 -2.67
C GLU A 384 -2.45 -7.56 -1.84
N ILE A 385 -2.03 -8.83 -1.79
CA ILE A 385 -0.80 -9.29 -1.12
C ILE A 385 0.32 -9.51 -2.16
N ASP A 386 0.04 -10.28 -3.20
CA ASP A 386 0.95 -10.59 -4.33
C ASP A 386 0.30 -10.13 -5.65
N PRO A 387 0.63 -8.93 -6.15
CA PRO A 387 0.02 -8.36 -7.36
C PRO A 387 0.29 -9.16 -8.65
N ASP A 388 1.27 -10.05 -8.63
CA ASP A 388 1.63 -10.95 -9.74
C ASP A 388 0.99 -12.35 -9.58
N PHE A 389 0.12 -12.54 -8.59
CA PHE A 389 -0.65 -13.77 -8.41
C PHE A 389 -1.76 -13.87 -9.48
N ASN A 390 -1.99 -15.08 -10.00
CA ASN A 390 -2.93 -15.31 -11.09
C ASN A 390 -3.78 -16.57 -10.87
N GLN A 391 -4.76 -16.79 -11.75
CA GLN A 391 -5.71 -17.89 -11.64
C GLN A 391 -5.01 -19.26 -11.67
N GLU A 392 -3.98 -19.44 -12.49
CA GLU A 392 -3.24 -20.70 -12.59
C GLU A 392 -2.53 -21.04 -11.27
N LYS A 393 -1.88 -20.03 -10.66
CA LYS A 393 -1.26 -20.16 -9.34
C LYS A 393 -2.31 -20.49 -8.27
N LEU A 394 -3.51 -19.90 -8.34
CA LEU A 394 -4.60 -20.21 -7.41
C LEU A 394 -5.02 -21.68 -7.50
N TYR A 395 -5.30 -22.19 -8.70
CA TYR A 395 -5.67 -23.59 -8.90
C TYR A 395 -4.57 -24.55 -8.40
N LYS A 396 -3.30 -24.27 -8.74
CA LYS A 396 -2.16 -25.06 -8.24
C LYS A 396 -2.05 -25.04 -6.72
N LEU A 397 -2.31 -23.88 -6.09
CA LEU A 397 -2.31 -23.75 -4.64
C LEU A 397 -3.41 -24.61 -4.00
N LEU A 398 -4.64 -24.54 -4.51
CA LEU A 398 -5.77 -25.33 -4.02
C LEU A 398 -5.56 -26.85 -4.23
N GLN A 399 -4.97 -27.24 -5.36
CA GLN A 399 -4.59 -28.64 -5.63
C GLN A 399 -3.48 -29.12 -4.68
N SER A 400 -2.55 -28.25 -4.30
CA SER A 400 -1.45 -28.62 -3.40
C SER A 400 -1.88 -28.82 -1.94
N ALA A 401 -3.04 -28.28 -1.55
CA ALA A 401 -3.57 -28.43 -0.21
C ALA A 401 -4.16 -29.83 -0.03
N ALA A 402 -3.40 -30.70 0.63
CA ALA A 402 -3.84 -32.05 0.97
C ALA A 402 -5.09 -32.01 1.85
N PHE A 403 -6.05 -32.88 1.53
CA PHE A 403 -7.31 -33.02 2.25
C PHE A 403 -7.42 -34.43 2.84
N ASN A 404 -7.48 -34.53 4.16
CA ASN A 404 -7.63 -35.81 4.85
C ASN A 404 -9.06 -36.00 5.36
N LYS A 405 -9.90 -36.78 4.69
CA LYS A 405 -11.29 -37.03 5.11
C LYS A 405 -11.47 -37.66 6.50
N GLU A 406 -10.42 -38.26 7.07
CA GLU A 406 -10.48 -38.99 8.35
C GLU A 406 -10.27 -38.10 9.59
N GLU A 407 -9.87 -36.83 9.45
CA GLU A 407 -9.74 -35.94 10.62
C GLU A 407 -11.09 -35.77 11.32
N ALA A 408 -11.10 -36.16 12.59
CA ALA A 408 -12.26 -36.48 13.42
C ALA A 408 -13.25 -35.31 13.59
N PRO A 409 -14.55 -35.61 13.81
CA PRO A 409 -15.43 -34.65 14.49
C PRO A 409 -14.77 -34.24 15.81
N ALA A 410 -14.91 -32.97 16.19
CA ALA A 410 -14.37 -32.48 17.45
C ALA A 410 -14.88 -33.36 18.63
N SER A 411 -14.19 -33.27 19.77
CA SER A 411 -14.52 -33.96 21.04
C SER A 411 -15.98 -33.82 21.53
N SER A 412 -16.80 -33.00 20.86
CA SER A 412 -18.23 -32.80 21.08
C SER A 412 -19.16 -33.70 20.25
N GLY A 413 -18.65 -34.59 19.38
CA GLY A 413 -19.48 -35.45 18.53
C GLY A 413 -20.22 -34.71 17.40
N THR A 414 -19.88 -33.45 17.15
CA THR A 414 -20.38 -32.64 16.03
C THR A 414 -19.28 -32.45 14.99
N ALA A 415 -19.60 -32.67 13.72
CA ALA A 415 -18.70 -32.34 12.63
C ALA A 415 -18.48 -30.82 12.59
N GLN A 416 -17.23 -30.39 12.64
CA GLN A 416 -16.84 -28.99 12.56
C GLN A 416 -16.50 -28.60 11.12
N PRO A 417 -16.80 -27.37 10.69
CA PRO A 417 -16.33 -26.87 9.40
C PRO A 417 -14.81 -26.92 9.31
N ARG A 418 -14.28 -27.29 8.14
CA ARG A 418 -12.84 -27.22 7.87
C ARG A 418 -12.49 -25.86 7.33
N LYS A 419 -11.46 -25.24 7.90
CA LYS A 419 -10.99 -23.91 7.53
C LYS A 419 -9.54 -23.99 7.03
N TYR A 420 -9.30 -23.35 5.89
CA TYR A 420 -8.00 -23.18 5.26
C TYR A 420 -7.65 -21.70 5.24
N PHE A 421 -6.37 -21.40 5.41
CA PHE A 421 -5.80 -20.06 5.43
C PHE A 421 -4.84 -19.95 4.26
N ILE A 422 -5.03 -18.95 3.40
CA ILE A 422 -4.11 -18.58 2.35
C ILE A 422 -3.39 -17.30 2.79
N TYR A 423 -2.06 -17.38 2.91
CA TYR A 423 -1.24 -16.35 3.54
C TYR A 423 0.14 -16.23 2.88
N PRO A 424 0.80 -15.06 2.97
CA PRO A 424 2.15 -14.88 2.46
C PRO A 424 3.22 -15.36 3.45
N VAL A 425 4.35 -15.78 2.91
CA VAL A 425 5.64 -15.85 3.62
C VAL A 425 6.62 -14.95 2.88
N TYR A 426 7.44 -14.20 3.61
CA TYR A 426 8.43 -13.29 3.05
C TYR A 426 9.83 -13.78 3.39
N SER A 427 10.78 -13.60 2.46
CA SER A 427 12.21 -13.76 2.73
C SER A 427 12.93 -12.42 2.88
N SER A 428 12.36 -11.34 2.36
CA SER A 428 12.88 -9.99 2.49
C SER A 428 12.51 -9.37 3.85
N ALA A 429 13.44 -8.61 4.41
CA ALA A 429 13.23 -7.93 5.69
C ALA A 429 12.16 -6.82 5.62
N ASP A 430 11.90 -6.28 4.42
CA ASP A 430 10.92 -5.22 4.20
C ASP A 430 9.55 -5.78 3.75
N ASN A 431 9.34 -7.10 3.72
CA ASN A 431 8.10 -7.79 3.32
C ASN A 431 7.63 -7.43 1.89
N THR A 432 8.53 -7.51 0.91
CA THR A 432 8.27 -7.12 -0.49
C THR A 432 8.27 -8.29 -1.49
N ASP A 433 8.53 -9.51 -1.02
CA ASP A 433 8.66 -10.73 -1.84
C ASP A 433 7.70 -11.84 -1.39
N PRO A 434 6.38 -11.63 -1.47
CA PRO A 434 5.40 -12.59 -0.97
C PRO A 434 5.50 -13.93 -1.72
N THR A 435 5.59 -15.02 -0.97
CA THR A 435 5.30 -16.37 -1.46
C THR A 435 4.01 -16.86 -0.81
N ILE A 436 2.95 -16.99 -1.61
CA ILE A 436 1.63 -17.41 -1.11
C ILE A 436 1.65 -18.90 -0.77
N LYS A 437 1.22 -19.23 0.45
CA LYS A 437 1.05 -20.59 0.98
C LYS A 437 -0.38 -20.81 1.44
N ILE A 438 -0.73 -22.09 1.64
CA ILE A 438 -2.01 -22.51 2.19
C ILE A 438 -1.79 -23.51 3.34
N GLY A 439 -2.58 -23.40 4.40
CA GLY A 439 -2.55 -24.33 5.53
C GLY A 439 -3.90 -24.42 6.24
N SER A 440 -4.15 -25.52 6.95
CA SER A 440 -5.39 -25.79 7.69
C SER A 440 -5.20 -25.95 9.20
N ASP A 441 -3.99 -26.30 9.64
CA ASP A 441 -3.69 -26.53 11.05
C ASP A 441 -3.26 -25.24 11.76
N LYS A 442 -4.05 -24.82 12.75
CA LYS A 442 -3.78 -23.63 13.57
C LYS A 442 -2.39 -23.66 14.23
N GLN A 443 -1.84 -24.84 14.56
CA GLN A 443 -0.54 -24.95 15.21
C GLN A 443 0.64 -24.67 14.26
N ASN A 444 0.41 -24.81 12.95
CA ASN A 444 1.43 -24.66 11.91
C ASN A 444 1.29 -23.34 11.12
N LEU A 445 0.40 -22.44 11.56
CA LEU A 445 0.26 -21.12 10.95
C LEU A 445 1.39 -20.18 11.42
N PRO A 446 1.78 -19.18 10.60
CA PRO A 446 2.76 -18.18 11.01
C PRO A 446 2.32 -17.43 12.27
N SER A 447 3.26 -17.12 13.17
CA SER A 447 2.98 -16.47 14.45
C SER A 447 2.34 -15.07 14.34
N TRP A 448 2.48 -14.41 13.19
CA TRP A 448 1.85 -13.11 12.94
C TRP A 448 0.37 -13.24 12.57
N LEU A 449 -0.06 -14.40 12.10
CA LEU A 449 -1.42 -14.65 11.60
C LEU A 449 -2.31 -15.01 12.78
N ASN A 450 -3.34 -14.20 13.04
CA ASN A 450 -4.37 -14.54 14.02
C ASN A 450 -5.55 -15.27 13.36
N PRO A 451 -5.71 -16.59 13.55
CA PRO A 451 -6.76 -17.38 12.88
C PRO A 451 -8.18 -17.05 13.34
N ASP A 452 -8.31 -16.34 14.48
CA ASP A 452 -9.60 -16.02 15.09
C ASP A 452 -10.10 -14.62 14.71
N ASN A 453 -9.34 -13.83 13.95
CA ASN A 453 -9.80 -12.54 13.43
C ASN A 453 -10.93 -12.76 12.40
N PRO A 454 -12.14 -12.22 12.59
CA PRO A 454 -13.19 -12.32 11.58
C PRO A 454 -13.01 -11.24 10.49
N PRO A 455 -13.49 -11.49 9.26
CA PRO A 455 -13.65 -10.43 8.26
C PRO A 455 -14.68 -9.38 8.72
N GLU A 456 -14.43 -8.10 8.43
CA GLU A 456 -15.26 -7.00 8.94
C GLU A 456 -16.58 -6.79 8.18
N GLY A 457 -16.77 -7.43 7.03
CA GLY A 457 -17.96 -7.33 6.20
C GLY A 457 -19.08 -8.27 6.60
N LEU A 458 -20.23 -8.08 5.94
CA LEU A 458 -21.40 -8.96 6.03
C LEU A 458 -21.31 -10.06 4.97
N ASP A 459 -21.78 -11.26 5.29
CA ASP A 459 -21.82 -12.40 4.39
C ASP A 459 -22.95 -12.28 3.36
N LYS A 460 -22.67 -12.74 2.14
CA LYS A 460 -23.61 -12.76 1.03
C LYS A 460 -23.41 -14.00 0.19
N THR A 461 -24.50 -14.67 -0.19
CA THR A 461 -24.45 -15.76 -1.16
C THR A 461 -24.01 -15.22 -2.52
N VAL A 462 -22.94 -15.78 -3.06
CA VAL A 462 -22.41 -15.42 -4.37
C VAL A 462 -22.71 -16.48 -5.43
N ILE A 463 -22.86 -17.74 -5.02
CA ILE A 463 -23.18 -18.85 -5.92
C ILE A 463 -24.12 -19.80 -5.20
N GLN A 464 -25.07 -20.38 -5.93
CA GLN A 464 -25.83 -21.55 -5.49
C GLN A 464 -25.40 -22.74 -6.32
N GLU A 465 -24.90 -23.79 -5.67
CA GLU A 465 -24.52 -25.04 -6.32
C GLU A 465 -25.77 -25.75 -6.85
N THR A 466 -25.62 -26.47 -7.96
CA THR A 466 -26.75 -27.11 -8.63
C THR A 466 -27.27 -28.26 -7.80
N LYS A 467 -28.58 -28.23 -7.51
CA LYS A 467 -29.25 -29.27 -6.74
C LYS A 467 -29.19 -30.62 -7.45
N GLN A 468 -28.74 -31.65 -6.74
CA GLN A 468 -28.69 -33.03 -7.19
C GLN A 468 -29.63 -33.90 -6.36
N LYS A 469 -30.36 -34.80 -7.01
CA LYS A 469 -31.29 -35.72 -6.33
C LYS A 469 -30.70 -37.12 -6.24
N ASP A 470 -30.73 -37.71 -5.05
CA ASP A 470 -30.30 -39.09 -4.74
C ASP A 470 -28.85 -39.42 -5.13
N LYS A 471 -28.03 -38.38 -5.34
CA LYS A 471 -26.60 -38.44 -5.61
C LYS A 471 -25.95 -37.16 -5.08
N PRO A 472 -24.72 -37.21 -4.55
CA PRO A 472 -23.98 -38.43 -4.19
C PRO A 472 -24.47 -39.06 -2.88
N ASN A 473 -25.23 -38.33 -2.06
CA ASN A 473 -25.85 -38.84 -0.84
C ASN A 473 -27.17 -39.55 -1.14
N TYR A 474 -27.58 -40.46 -0.25
CA TYR A 474 -28.83 -41.21 -0.38
C TYR A 474 -29.40 -41.55 0.99
N CYS A 475 -30.70 -41.83 1.05
CA CYS A 475 -31.40 -42.17 2.29
C CYS A 475 -32.23 -43.43 2.13
N TRP A 476 -32.68 -43.98 3.25
CA TRP A 476 -33.64 -45.08 3.31
C TRP A 476 -34.40 -45.02 4.62
N GLY A 477 -35.63 -45.52 4.62
CA GLY A 477 -36.47 -45.54 5.82
C GLY A 477 -37.30 -46.80 5.90
N TYR A 478 -37.57 -47.24 7.13
CA TYR A 478 -38.46 -48.36 7.40
C TYR A 478 -39.48 -47.98 8.48
N VAL A 479 -40.64 -48.63 8.44
CA VAL A 479 -41.76 -48.37 9.35
C VAL A 479 -42.03 -49.61 10.17
N VAL A 480 -42.15 -49.44 11.49
CA VAL A 480 -42.48 -50.52 12.45
C VAL A 480 -43.90 -50.32 12.97
N GLY A 481 -44.72 -51.38 12.92
CA GLY A 481 -46.09 -51.36 13.43
C GLY A 481 -47.11 -50.60 12.55
N GLY A 482 -46.71 -50.21 11.34
CA GLY A 482 -47.58 -49.57 10.33
C GLY A 482 -48.08 -50.56 9.28
N LYS A 483 -48.94 -50.09 8.37
CA LYS A 483 -49.48 -50.91 7.27
C LYS A 483 -48.48 -51.17 6.14
N SER A 484 -47.57 -50.22 5.90
CA SER A 484 -46.43 -50.36 4.99
C SER A 484 -45.15 -50.57 5.79
N SER A 485 -44.18 -51.32 5.24
CA SER A 485 -42.85 -51.50 5.84
C SER A 485 -41.85 -50.41 5.44
N SER A 486 -42.20 -49.53 4.49
CA SER A 486 -41.33 -48.46 3.97
C SER A 486 -42.10 -47.20 3.58
N VAL A 487 -41.38 -46.09 3.49
CA VAL A 487 -41.88 -44.80 2.99
C VAL A 487 -41.12 -44.40 1.73
N LYS A 488 -41.75 -43.57 0.90
CA LYS A 488 -41.05 -42.91 -0.19
C LYS A 488 -40.00 -41.97 0.39
N HIS A 489 -38.79 -42.04 -0.14
CA HIS A 489 -37.67 -41.27 0.36
C HIS A 489 -36.78 -40.79 -0.78
N TYR A 490 -36.14 -39.65 -0.58
CA TYR A 490 -35.13 -39.13 -1.48
C TYR A 490 -34.26 -38.09 -0.76
N THR A 491 -33.12 -37.76 -1.35
CA THR A 491 -32.25 -36.68 -0.90
C THR A 491 -32.11 -35.60 -1.96
N GLU A 492 -31.86 -34.37 -1.53
CA GLU A 492 -31.46 -33.26 -2.38
C GLU A 492 -30.16 -32.65 -1.83
N VAL A 493 -29.08 -32.73 -2.58
CA VAL A 493 -27.75 -32.21 -2.21
C VAL A 493 -27.49 -30.94 -3.00
N TYR A 494 -27.15 -29.86 -2.31
CA TYR A 494 -26.81 -28.55 -2.88
C TYR A 494 -26.01 -27.72 -1.88
N GLY A 495 -25.65 -26.50 -2.22
CA GLY A 495 -24.94 -25.62 -1.29
C GLY A 495 -25.00 -24.16 -1.69
N ASP A 496 -24.90 -23.29 -0.71
CA ASP A 496 -24.65 -21.88 -0.94
C ASP A 496 -23.15 -21.62 -0.75
N VAL A 497 -22.54 -20.95 -1.72
CA VAL A 497 -21.19 -20.40 -1.58
C VAL A 497 -21.35 -18.95 -1.16
N LEU A 498 -20.90 -18.63 0.04
CA LEU A 498 -20.98 -17.29 0.62
C LEU A 498 -19.61 -16.62 0.56
N TRP A 499 -19.63 -15.31 0.35
CA TRP A 499 -18.46 -14.45 0.46
C TRP A 499 -18.67 -13.43 1.57
N GLN A 500 -17.73 -13.38 2.51
CA GLN A 500 -17.67 -12.35 3.54
C GLN A 500 -16.36 -11.55 3.35
N PRO A 501 -16.41 -10.32 2.81
CA PRO A 501 -15.22 -9.51 2.57
C PRO A 501 -14.62 -9.01 3.88
N GLY A 502 -13.29 -8.90 3.92
CA GLY A 502 -12.57 -8.13 4.93
C GLY A 502 -11.86 -6.94 4.31
N THR A 503 -11.57 -5.94 5.12
CA THR A 503 -10.86 -4.73 4.69
C THR A 503 -9.34 -4.95 4.63
N GLY A 504 -8.83 -5.92 5.39
CA GLY A 504 -7.39 -6.15 5.57
C GLY A 504 -6.76 -5.39 6.74
N PHE A 505 -7.50 -4.47 7.39
CA PHE A 505 -6.99 -3.75 8.56
C PHE A 505 -6.65 -4.70 9.72
N GLY A 506 -7.55 -5.64 10.02
CA GLY A 506 -7.34 -6.73 10.97
C GLY A 506 -6.63 -7.96 10.39
N GLN A 507 -5.87 -7.81 9.29
CA GLN A 507 -5.21 -8.87 8.51
C GLN A 507 -6.14 -9.71 7.62
N HIS A 508 -7.42 -9.88 7.97
CA HIS A 508 -8.35 -10.71 7.20
C HIS A 508 -8.89 -9.96 5.97
N LEU A 509 -8.70 -10.50 4.77
CA LEU A 509 -9.16 -9.89 3.49
C LEU A 509 -10.47 -10.47 2.98
N GLY A 510 -10.86 -11.64 3.45
CA GLY A 510 -12.17 -12.21 3.20
C GLY A 510 -12.23 -13.71 3.39
N GLU A 511 -13.45 -14.20 3.59
CA GLU A 511 -13.76 -15.62 3.80
C GLU A 511 -14.70 -16.09 2.68
N LEU A 512 -14.31 -17.19 2.04
CA LEU A 512 -15.16 -17.94 1.13
C LEU A 512 -15.70 -19.17 1.84
N ARG A 513 -17.01 -19.26 2.02
CA ARG A 513 -17.67 -20.33 2.79
C ARG A 513 -18.53 -21.20 1.88
N PHE A 514 -18.23 -22.48 1.80
CA PHE A 514 -19.05 -23.50 1.16
C PHE A 514 -19.97 -24.11 2.22
N ALA A 515 -21.23 -23.66 2.24
CA ALA A 515 -22.25 -24.14 3.17
C ALA A 515 -23.16 -25.13 2.44
N ARG A 516 -22.79 -26.41 2.51
CA ARG A 516 -23.50 -27.49 1.80
C ARG A 516 -24.60 -28.09 2.64
N VAL A 517 -25.69 -28.40 1.98
CA VAL A 517 -26.92 -28.91 2.56
C VAL A 517 -27.30 -30.22 1.86
N THR A 518 -27.65 -31.22 2.66
CA THR A 518 -28.40 -32.39 2.18
C THR A 518 -29.77 -32.38 2.83
N ASP A 519 -30.81 -32.07 2.05
CA ASP A 519 -32.19 -32.23 2.49
C ASP A 519 -32.57 -33.71 2.30
N ILE A 520 -33.13 -34.31 3.34
CA ILE A 520 -33.48 -35.73 3.40
C ILE A 520 -34.99 -35.81 3.62
N TYR A 521 -35.71 -36.37 2.66
CA TYR A 521 -37.16 -36.43 2.66
C TYR A 521 -37.66 -37.84 2.89
N PHE A 522 -38.66 -37.95 3.76
CA PHE A 522 -39.52 -39.11 3.93
C PHE A 522 -40.97 -38.65 3.74
N VAL A 523 -41.72 -39.36 2.89
CA VAL A 523 -43.11 -39.01 2.58
C VAL A 523 -43.98 -40.20 2.94
N ASP A 524 -44.94 -39.95 3.83
CA ASP A 524 -46.02 -40.87 4.14
C ASP A 524 -46.99 -40.89 2.96
N GLU A 525 -47.18 -42.05 2.33
CA GLU A 525 -48.16 -42.18 1.26
C GLU A 525 -49.51 -42.56 1.88
N PRO A 526 -50.55 -41.70 1.79
CA PRO A 526 -51.90 -42.14 2.09
C PRO A 526 -52.30 -43.19 1.05
N ASP A 527 -52.91 -44.26 1.54
CA ASP A 527 -53.37 -45.41 0.76
C ASP A 527 -54.15 -44.94 -0.49
N SER A 528 -53.64 -45.26 -1.68
CA SER A 528 -54.52 -45.43 -2.83
C SER A 528 -55.14 -46.81 -2.65
N GLY A 529 -56.19 -46.87 -1.84
CA GLY A 529 -56.89 -48.11 -1.53
C GLY A 529 -57.35 -48.84 -2.80
N PRO A 530 -57.63 -50.15 -2.69
CA PRO A 530 -58.10 -50.96 -3.83
C PRO A 530 -59.39 -50.44 -4.47
#